data_AF-A0A0B1SLR9-F1
#
_entry.id   AF-A0A0B1SLR9-F1
#
_cell.length_a   1.000
_cell.length_b   1.000
_cell.length_c   1.000
_cell.angle_alpha   90.00
_cell.angle_beta   90.00
_cell.angle_gamma   90.00
#
_symmetry.space_group_name_H-M   'P 1'
#
loop_
_entity.id
_entity.type
_entity.pdbx_description
1 polymer ?
#
loop_
_entity_poly.entity_id
_entity_poly.type
_entity_poly.pdbx_seq_one_letter_code
_entity_poly.pdbx_strand_id
1 'polypeptide(L)'
;MLRLLFKLLFLLPSSIASYGHPAALDVVRRSLTMDLESKMTCVYESLRANSSLNLNIISRTVHNTQILLRLTSPSGEYSEWSEGKDGVFVEHNATENGLFSIVLSFFFHENSR
;
A
#
# COMPACT_ATOMS: atom_id res chain seq x y z
N MET A 1 65.49 20.27 -7.22
CA MET A 1 64.60 19.96 -6.09
C MET A 1 63.13 20.21 -6.47
N LEU A 2 62.45 19.27 -7.16
CA LEU A 2 61.00 19.39 -7.43
C LEU A 2 60.33 18.08 -7.88
N ARG A 3 60.72 16.91 -7.34
CA ARG A 3 60.11 15.63 -7.78
C ARG A 3 59.68 14.67 -6.67
N LEU A 4 59.67 15.12 -5.42
CA LEU A 4 59.26 14.26 -4.28
C LEU A 4 58.00 14.70 -3.54
N LEU A 5 57.44 15.87 -3.80
CA LEU A 5 56.23 16.31 -3.07
C LEU A 5 54.90 15.77 -3.63
N PHE A 6 54.87 15.20 -4.84
CA PHE A 6 53.60 14.81 -5.49
C PHE A 6 53.13 13.38 -5.19
N LYS A 7 53.86 12.61 -4.37
CA LYS A 7 53.51 11.21 -4.07
C LYS A 7 52.93 10.98 -2.68
N LEU A 8 52.77 12.03 -1.87
CA LEU A 8 52.24 11.91 -0.50
C LEU A 8 50.76 12.33 -0.36
N LEU A 9 50.03 12.47 -1.46
CA LEU A 9 48.63 12.90 -1.46
C LEU A 9 47.62 11.80 -1.85
N PHE A 10 48.00 10.52 -1.76
CA PHE A 10 47.15 9.39 -2.17
C PHE A 10 46.87 8.36 -1.07
N LEU A 11 47.08 8.71 0.21
CA LEU A 11 46.81 7.80 1.34
C LEU A 11 45.92 8.43 2.42
N LEU A 12 44.97 9.27 2.03
CA LEU A 12 43.82 9.54 2.90
C LEU A 12 42.71 8.56 2.49
N PRO A 13 42.38 7.54 3.31
CA PRO A 13 41.16 6.79 3.10
C PRO A 13 40.00 7.77 3.25
N SER A 14 39.30 8.06 2.15
CA SER A 14 38.02 8.74 2.19
C SER A 14 37.03 7.76 2.81
N SER A 15 36.96 7.73 4.13
CA SER A 15 35.85 7.12 4.84
C SER A 15 34.62 7.94 4.48
N ILE A 16 33.88 7.51 3.45
CA ILE A 16 32.52 8.00 3.24
C ILE A 16 31.75 7.44 4.44
N ALA A 17 31.66 8.26 5.50
CA ALA A 17 30.66 8.07 6.52
C ALA A 17 29.31 8.20 5.81
N SER A 18 28.78 7.07 5.35
CA SER A 18 27.37 6.98 4.98
C SER A 18 26.62 7.24 6.27
N TYR A 19 26.26 8.49 6.49
CA TYR A 19 25.24 8.84 7.46
C TYR A 19 24.04 7.97 7.09
N GLY A 20 23.79 6.94 7.90
CA GLY A 20 22.58 6.17 7.81
C GLY A 20 21.45 7.17 7.89
N HIS A 21 20.77 7.37 6.77
CA HIS A 21 19.53 8.10 6.75
C HIS A 21 18.68 7.45 7.84
N PRO A 22 18.12 8.20 8.81
CA PRO A 22 17.16 7.60 9.74
C PRO A 22 16.14 6.88 8.86
N ALA A 23 15.96 5.57 9.10
CA ALA A 23 15.15 4.72 8.26
C ALA A 23 13.82 5.43 8.02
N ALA A 24 13.67 6.01 6.82
CA ALA A 24 12.43 6.67 6.46
C ALA A 24 11.38 5.58 6.59
N LEU A 25 10.32 5.85 7.36
CA LEU A 25 9.17 4.96 7.40
C LEU A 25 8.77 4.70 5.94
N ASP A 26 8.93 3.45 5.50
CA ASP A 26 8.69 3.06 4.11
C ASP A 26 7.18 3.02 3.88
N VAL A 27 6.61 4.20 3.64
CA VAL A 27 5.17 4.39 3.40
C VAL A 27 4.91 4.39 1.91
N VAL A 28 4.34 3.30 1.41
CA VAL A 28 3.92 3.18 0.02
C VAL A 28 2.46 3.61 -0.10
N ARG A 29 2.20 4.72 -0.79
CA ARG A 29 0.84 5.21 -1.08
C ARG A 29 0.49 4.94 -2.55
N ARG A 30 -0.60 4.22 -2.79
CA ARG A 30 -1.15 3.99 -4.13
C ARG A 30 -2.56 4.57 -4.23
N SER A 31 -2.91 5.08 -5.41
CA SER A 31 -4.26 5.54 -5.72
C SER A 31 -4.68 4.95 -7.05
N LEU A 32 -5.83 4.28 -7.06
CA LEU A 32 -6.42 3.62 -8.21
C LEU A 32 -7.82 4.22 -8.41
N THR A 33 -8.15 4.56 -9.65
CA THR A 33 -9.51 4.93 -10.05
C THR A 33 -9.95 3.94 -11.11
N MET A 34 -11.09 3.31 -10.89
CA MET A 34 -11.63 2.25 -11.74
C MET A 34 -13.12 2.49 -11.96
N ASP A 35 -13.58 2.20 -13.17
CA ASP A 35 -15.00 2.13 -13.49
C ASP A 35 -15.48 0.69 -13.27
N LEU A 36 -16.47 0.52 -12.41
CA LEU A 36 -16.92 -0.79 -11.94
C LEU A 36 -18.39 -0.94 -12.27
N GLU A 37 -18.67 -1.71 -13.32
CA GLU A 37 -20.02 -2.07 -13.78
C GLU A 37 -20.71 -3.09 -12.84
N SER A 38 -20.79 -2.80 -11.54
CA SER A 38 -21.36 -3.69 -10.50
C SER A 38 -20.69 -5.08 -10.42
N LYS A 39 -19.47 -5.22 -10.95
CA LYS A 39 -18.71 -6.48 -10.92
C LYS A 39 -17.80 -6.53 -9.69
N MET A 40 -17.67 -7.72 -9.12
CA MET A 40 -16.68 -7.98 -8.08
C MET A 40 -15.27 -7.84 -8.66
N THR A 41 -14.44 -7.02 -8.03
CA THR A 41 -13.05 -6.75 -8.46
C THR A 41 -12.09 -7.15 -7.36
N CYS A 42 -11.00 -7.84 -7.72
CA CYS A 42 -9.96 -8.24 -6.78
C CYS A 42 -8.66 -7.51 -7.13
N VAL A 43 -8.06 -6.86 -6.13
CA VAL A 43 -6.73 -6.26 -6.22
C VAL A 43 -5.82 -6.96 -5.22
N TYR A 44 -4.54 -7.09 -5.57
CA TYR A 44 -3.56 -7.76 -4.72
C TYR A 44 -2.44 -6.82 -4.33
N GLU A 45 -1.97 -6.94 -3.09
CA GLU A 45 -0.86 -6.15 -2.57
C GLU A 45 0.11 -7.04 -1.79
N SER A 46 1.41 -6.89 -2.04
CA SER A 46 2.43 -7.65 -1.31
C SER A 46 2.88 -6.86 -0.08
N LEU A 47 2.67 -7.46 1.09
CA LEU A 47 2.96 -6.84 2.38
C LEU A 47 3.96 -7.68 3.18
N ARG A 48 4.68 -6.99 4.06
CA ARG A 48 5.51 -7.63 5.09
C ARG A 48 4.75 -7.70 6.41
N ALA A 49 5.03 -8.71 7.21
CA ALA A 49 4.52 -8.80 8.57
C ALA A 49 4.89 -7.54 9.36
N ASN A 50 3.96 -7.09 10.20
CA ASN A 50 4.02 -5.85 10.98
C ASN A 50 3.95 -4.55 10.16
N SER A 51 3.65 -4.62 8.85
CA SER A 51 3.29 -3.43 8.08
C SER A 51 1.82 -3.05 8.29
N SER A 52 1.51 -1.76 8.28
CA SER A 52 0.13 -1.27 8.34
C SER A 52 -0.41 -1.04 6.93
N LEU A 53 -1.58 -1.61 6.65
CA LEU A 53 -2.35 -1.41 5.45
C LEU A 53 -3.52 -0.47 5.76
N ASN A 54 -3.59 0.64 5.02
CA ASN A 54 -4.67 1.60 5.11
C ASN A 54 -5.40 1.67 3.76
N LEU A 55 -6.65 1.24 3.73
CA LEU A 55 -7.51 1.25 2.54
C LEU A 55 -8.58 2.32 2.73
N ASN A 56 -8.68 3.22 1.75
CA ASN A 56 -9.74 4.22 1.68
C ASN A 56 -10.37 4.16 0.29
N ILE A 57 -11.58 3.62 0.21
CA ILE A 57 -12.33 3.47 -1.04
C ILE A 57 -13.53 4.38 -0.97
N ILE A 58 -13.74 5.14 -2.04
CA ILE A 58 -14.81 6.13 -2.16
C ILE A 58 -15.50 5.97 -3.51
N SER A 59 -16.83 6.04 -3.52
CA SER A 59 -17.61 6.22 -4.75
C SER A 59 -17.50 7.67 -5.18
N ARG A 60 -17.05 7.93 -6.41
CA ARG A 60 -16.90 9.29 -6.93
C ARG A 60 -18.12 9.81 -7.69
N THR A 61 -18.85 8.93 -8.36
CA THR A 61 -19.85 9.31 -9.37
C THR A 61 -21.28 9.02 -8.94
N VAL A 62 -21.51 7.98 -8.14
CA VAL A 62 -22.86 7.54 -7.75
C VAL A 62 -23.03 7.61 -6.24
N HIS A 63 -24.07 8.31 -5.80
CA HIS A 63 -24.46 8.38 -4.39
C HIS A 63 -25.38 7.21 -4.00
N ASN A 64 -25.44 6.89 -2.71
CA ASN A 64 -26.14 5.72 -2.19
C ASN A 64 -25.60 4.39 -2.74
N THR A 65 -24.30 4.32 -2.99
CA THR A 65 -23.63 3.09 -3.38
C THR A 65 -23.23 2.32 -2.13
N GLN A 66 -23.72 1.09 -1.97
CA GLN A 66 -23.22 0.19 -0.94
C GLN A 66 -21.93 -0.45 -1.42
N ILE A 67 -20.87 -0.36 -0.63
CA ILE A 67 -19.56 -0.92 -0.93
C ILE A 67 -19.27 -2.04 0.06
N LEU A 68 -18.96 -3.22 -0.44
CA LEU A 68 -18.43 -4.34 0.34
C LEU A 68 -16.96 -4.54 0.00
N LEU A 69 -16.15 -4.70 1.03
CA LEU A 69 -14.71 -4.96 0.95
C LEU A 69 -14.39 -6.23 1.72
N ARG A 70 -13.68 -7.18 1.13
CA ARG A 70 -13.06 -8.29 1.85
C ARG A 70 -11.55 -8.19 1.79
N LEU A 71 -10.90 -8.22 2.94
CA LEU A 71 -9.46 -8.32 3.05
C LEU A 71 -9.11 -9.75 3.49
N THR A 72 -8.34 -10.46 2.67
CA THR A 72 -7.90 -11.83 2.98
C THR A 72 -6.38 -11.89 3.01
N SER A 73 -5.83 -12.49 4.06
CA SER A 73 -4.39 -12.69 4.22
C SER A 73 -3.84 -13.81 3.31
N PRO A 74 -2.53 -13.87 3.08
CA PRO A 74 -1.90 -14.88 2.23
C PRO A 74 -2.25 -16.33 2.61
N SER A 75 -2.32 -16.65 3.90
CA SER A 75 -2.70 -17.98 4.38
C SER A 75 -4.20 -18.25 4.30
N GLY A 76 -5.02 -17.19 4.23
CA GLY A 76 -6.48 -17.27 4.33
C GLY A 76 -7.02 -17.34 5.77
N GLU A 77 -6.16 -17.41 6.78
CA GLU A 77 -6.56 -17.45 8.20
C GLU A 77 -7.30 -16.17 8.63
N TYR A 78 -6.91 -15.03 8.08
CA TYR A 78 -7.67 -13.79 8.21
C TYR A 78 -8.45 -13.51 6.93
N SER A 79 -9.76 -13.35 7.03
CA SER A 79 -10.62 -13.01 5.90
C SER A 79 -11.89 -12.29 6.36
N GLU A 80 -11.81 -10.98 6.51
CA GLU A 80 -12.90 -10.17 7.07
C GLU A 80 -13.58 -9.28 6.03
N TRP A 81 -14.89 -9.12 6.20
CA TRP A 81 -15.69 -8.18 5.43
C TRP A 81 -15.81 -6.85 6.16
N SER A 82 -15.78 -5.77 5.40
CA SER A 82 -16.09 -4.42 5.83
C SER A 82 -17.06 -3.81 4.83
N GLU A 83 -17.98 -3.00 5.33
CA GLU A 83 -18.99 -2.38 4.50
C GLU A 83 -19.15 -0.90 4.78
N GLY A 84 -19.61 -0.16 3.80
CA GLY A 84 -19.87 1.25 3.96
C GLY A 84 -20.69 1.82 2.81
N LYS A 85 -21.40 2.91 3.11
CA LYS A 85 -22.21 3.64 2.15
C LYS A 85 -21.38 4.79 1.56
N ASP A 86 -21.24 4.80 0.24
CA ASP A 86 -20.46 5.76 -0.55
C ASP A 86 -18.94 5.78 -0.26
N GLY A 87 -18.49 5.11 0.80
CA GLY A 87 -17.10 4.88 1.10
C GLY A 87 -16.90 3.82 2.18
N VAL A 88 -15.73 3.21 2.19
CA VAL A 88 -15.29 2.26 3.23
C VAL A 88 -13.82 2.51 3.55
N PHE A 89 -13.50 2.51 4.84
CA PHE A 89 -12.15 2.66 5.36
C PHE A 89 -11.77 1.42 6.17
N VAL A 90 -10.59 0.87 5.91
CA VAL A 90 -10.06 -0.29 6.62
C VAL A 90 -8.62 -0.03 7.00
N GLU A 91 -8.30 -0.26 8.26
CA GLU A 91 -6.94 -0.30 8.77
C GLU A 91 -6.62 -1.71 9.26
N HIS A 92 -5.52 -2.27 8.81
CA HIS A 92 -5.11 -3.62 9.16
C HIS A 92 -3.60 -3.71 9.32
N ASN A 93 -3.14 -4.33 10.41
CA ASN A 93 -1.74 -4.67 10.57
C ASN A 93 -1.49 -6.08 10.04
N ALA A 94 -0.66 -6.20 9.01
CA ALA A 94 -0.33 -7.49 8.40
C ALA A 94 0.36 -8.40 9.41
N THR A 95 -0.20 -9.59 9.64
CA THR A 95 0.33 -10.57 10.59
C THR A 95 1.37 -11.51 9.96
N GLU A 96 1.39 -11.60 8.64
CA GLU A 96 2.27 -12.48 7.87
C GLU A 96 2.79 -11.78 6.60
N ASN A 97 3.88 -12.31 6.04
CA ASN A 97 4.40 -11.84 4.76
C ASN A 97 3.61 -12.49 3.63
N GLY A 98 3.35 -11.73 2.56
CA GLY A 98 2.85 -12.32 1.32
C GLY A 98 1.90 -11.43 0.56
N LEU A 99 1.13 -12.04 -0.33
CA LEU A 99 0.18 -11.38 -1.20
C LEU A 99 -1.22 -11.38 -0.55
N PHE A 100 -1.67 -10.21 -0.11
CA PHE A 100 -3.02 -10.01 0.41
C PHE A 100 -3.98 -9.78 -0.75
N SER A 101 -5.22 -10.26 -0.62
CA SER A 101 -6.28 -10.00 -1.58
C SER A 101 -7.30 -9.01 -1.01
N ILE A 102 -7.65 -8.01 -1.82
CA ILE A 102 -8.60 -6.94 -1.52
C ILE A 102 -9.72 -7.07 -2.54
N VAL A 103 -10.83 -7.67 -2.12
CA VAL A 103 -12.01 -7.87 -2.96
C VAL A 103 -13.00 -6.75 -2.72
N LEU A 104 -13.49 -6.14 -3.79
CA LEU A 104 -14.44 -5.03 -3.77
C LEU A 104 -15.71 -5.43 -4.53
N SER A 105 -16.86 -5.07 -3.98
CA SER A 105 -18.16 -5.20 -4.64
C SER A 105 -18.99 -3.95 -4.39
N PHE A 106 -19.65 -3.46 -5.44
CA PHE A 106 -20.46 -2.25 -5.40
C PHE A 106 -21.89 -2.61 -5.75
N PHE A 107 -22.82 -2.19 -4.90
CA PHE A 107 -24.25 -2.33 -5.13
C PHE A 107 -24.87 -0.95 -5.22
N PHE A 108 -25.49 -0.68 -6.36
CA PHE A 108 -26.23 0.54 -6.58
C PHE A 108 -27.70 0.26 -6.25
N HIS A 109 -28.29 1.08 -5.40
CA HIS A 109 -29.75 1.12 -5.32
C HIS A 109 -30.27 1.82 -6.57
N GLU A 110 -30.61 1.05 -7.60
CA GLU A 110 -31.47 1.55 -8.66
C GLU A 110 -32.83 1.88 -8.03
N ASN A 111 -33.12 3.17 -7.86
CA ASN A 111 -34.50 3.60 -7.69
C ASN A 111 -35.21 3.29 -9.01
N SER A 112 -35.94 2.17 -9.05
CA SER A 112 -36.92 1.91 -10.08
C SER A 112 -37.92 3.05 -10.09
N ARG A 113 -37.89 3.85 -11.16
CA ARG A 113 -38.97 4.76 -11.53
C ARG A 113 -39.99 4.01 -12.38
#